data_AF-H0T554-F1
#
_entry.id   AF-H0T554-F1
#
_cell.length_a   1.000
_cell.length_b   1.000
_cell.length_c   1.000
_cell.angle_alpha   90.00
_cell.angle_beta   90.00
_cell.angle_gamma   90.00
#
_symmetry.space_group_name_H-M   'P 1'
#
loop_
_entity.id
_entity.type
_entity.pdbx_description
1 polymer ?
#
loop_
_entity_poly.entity_id
_entity_poly.type
_entity_poly.pdbx_seq_one_letter_code
_entity_poly.pdbx_strand_id
1 'polypeptide(L)'
;MDDLDREVYGILGIPIDAVGLEEVVRRIGSALRSDEPYLISTPNLNFLVTAQTDAAFRESLLMSDLCPVDGVPIVWISRLMGIPIKGRVAGSDIFDRLKSGPQGSVKVFLFGGPQGVAETAGRVLNGQSSAVSCVGSLFPGFGSVEEMSSDEIIEAVNASGARFLVASLGAQKGQSWLRTNHHRLRIPVRSHLGAAINFQAGLLKRAPLIVRKSGFEWLWRIKEEPYLWRRYLHDGSVLLRLMLSRALPLALAPMLRRFGAKEQRRLSVSMCPTSDRAPTILLAGDGVAETVGEAVPSLREGIRQATELTIDLAQLKSIDARFLGLLLMVRKSILQKGGRLVFANSSRRIQRAVRLHGFGFLLDSDAHHAVAKTRVLRREDDEQVASPANFQVSR
;
A
#
# COMPACT_ATOMS: atom_id res chain seq x y z
N MET A 1 5.33 -1.14 -18.84
CA MET A 1 4.05 -1.27 -18.13
C MET A 1 4.11 -0.29 -16.98
N ASP A 2 3.23 0.70 -16.96
CA ASP A 2 3.23 1.70 -15.88
C ASP A 2 2.19 1.33 -14.80
N ASP A 3 2.10 2.14 -13.74
CA ASP A 3 1.17 1.89 -12.64
C ASP A 3 -0.30 1.89 -13.10
N LEU A 4 -0.65 2.58 -14.20
CA LEU A 4 -2.03 2.67 -14.69
C LEU A 4 -2.48 1.36 -15.36
N ASP A 5 -1.54 0.55 -15.84
CA ASP A 5 -1.82 -0.78 -16.39
C ASP A 5 -2.10 -1.83 -15.29
N ARG A 6 -1.87 -1.50 -14.02
CA ARG A 6 -2.11 -2.42 -12.90
C ARG A 6 -3.61 -2.60 -12.66
N GLU A 7 -4.00 -3.84 -12.35
CA GLU A 7 -5.35 -4.20 -11.94
C GLU A 7 -5.56 -3.95 -10.44
N VAL A 8 -5.52 -2.67 -10.04
CA VAL A 8 -5.64 -2.22 -8.65
C VAL A 8 -7.09 -1.88 -8.32
N TYR A 9 -7.50 -2.25 -7.11
CA TYR A 9 -8.77 -1.92 -6.50
C TYR A 9 -8.57 -1.14 -5.21
N GLY A 10 -9.33 -0.06 -5.03
CA GLY A 10 -9.43 0.67 -3.77
C GLY A 10 -10.42 -0.02 -2.83
N ILE A 11 -9.92 -0.63 -1.76
CA ILE A 11 -10.72 -1.34 -0.76
C ILE A 11 -10.55 -0.69 0.60
N LEU A 12 -11.62 -0.08 1.12
CA LEU A 12 -11.70 0.44 2.48
C LEU A 12 -10.48 1.30 2.89
N GLY A 13 -9.95 2.11 1.98
CA GLY A 13 -8.83 3.02 2.23
C GLY A 13 -7.44 2.47 1.86
N ILE A 14 -7.33 1.24 1.34
CA ILE A 14 -6.05 0.67 0.89
C ILE A 14 -6.09 0.20 -0.57
N PRO A 15 -4.97 0.26 -1.32
CA PRO A 15 -4.85 -0.33 -2.64
C PRO A 15 -4.62 -1.84 -2.55
N ILE A 16 -5.24 -2.60 -3.45
CA ILE A 16 -5.09 -4.05 -3.57
C ILE A 16 -4.94 -4.43 -5.04
N ASP A 17 -3.91 -5.21 -5.37
CA ASP A 17 -3.74 -5.79 -6.71
C ASP A 17 -4.49 -7.13 -6.82
N ALA A 18 -5.31 -7.30 -7.86
CA ALA A 18 -6.05 -8.54 -8.13
C ALA A 18 -5.17 -9.63 -8.79
N VAL A 19 -4.04 -9.93 -8.15
CA VAL A 19 -3.02 -10.86 -8.65
C VAL A 19 -3.00 -12.16 -7.85
N GLY A 20 -2.58 -13.25 -8.51
CA GLY A 20 -2.35 -14.55 -7.89
C GLY A 20 -0.87 -14.79 -7.61
N LEU A 21 -0.55 -15.86 -6.87
CA LEU A 21 0.82 -16.18 -6.44
C LEU A 21 1.81 -16.28 -7.62
N GLU A 22 1.46 -17.01 -8.69
CA GLU A 22 2.34 -17.17 -9.85
C GLU A 22 2.63 -15.83 -10.56
N GLU A 23 1.62 -14.96 -10.64
CA GLU A 23 1.78 -13.62 -11.22
C GLU A 23 2.68 -12.74 -10.35
N VAL A 24 2.55 -12.82 -9.02
CA VAL A 24 3.44 -12.12 -8.08
C VAL A 24 4.89 -12.58 -8.24
N VAL A 25 5.11 -13.90 -8.31
CA VAL A 25 6.45 -14.48 -8.49
C VAL A 25 7.05 -14.12 -9.84
N ARG A 26 6.24 -14.09 -10.91
CA ARG A 26 6.67 -13.63 -12.24
C ARG A 26 7.11 -12.16 -12.22
N ARG A 27 6.36 -11.30 -11.52
CA ARG A 27 6.71 -9.88 -11.35
C ARG A 27 7.97 -9.69 -10.52
N ILE A 28 8.13 -10.44 -9.42
CA ILE A 28 9.39 -10.50 -8.66
C ILE A 28 10.53 -10.91 -9.58
N GLY A 29 10.39 -11.99 -10.35
CA GLY A 29 11.42 -12.45 -11.29
C GLY A 29 11.79 -11.39 -12.33
N SER A 30 10.83 -10.60 -12.80
CA SER A 30 11.09 -9.47 -13.70
C SER A 30 11.86 -8.35 -12.98
N ALA A 31 11.44 -7.98 -11.78
CA ALA A 31 12.08 -6.97 -10.96
C ALA A 31 13.49 -7.38 -10.47
N LEU A 32 13.74 -8.68 -10.32
CA LEU A 32 15.08 -9.22 -10.03
C LEU A 32 16.02 -9.13 -11.24
N ARG A 33 15.49 -8.99 -12.47
CA ARG A 33 16.28 -8.79 -13.69
C ARG A 33 16.46 -7.32 -14.06
N SER A 34 15.56 -6.45 -13.61
CA SER A 34 15.77 -5.00 -13.67
C SER A 34 16.53 -4.51 -12.44
N ASP A 35 17.09 -3.31 -12.50
CA ASP A 35 17.62 -2.61 -11.32
C ASP A 35 16.65 -1.56 -10.78
N GLU A 36 15.39 -1.64 -11.23
CA GLU A 36 14.33 -0.75 -10.77
C GLU A 36 13.86 -1.19 -9.37
N PRO A 37 13.72 -0.24 -8.42
CA PRO A 37 13.13 -0.52 -7.12
C PRO A 37 11.73 -1.11 -7.27
N TYR A 38 11.46 -2.17 -6.52
CA TYR A 38 10.19 -2.89 -6.53
C TYR A 38 9.76 -3.25 -5.11
N LEU A 39 8.86 -2.44 -4.56
CA LEU A 39 8.33 -2.58 -3.22
C LEU A 39 7.03 -3.40 -3.20
N ILE A 40 7.03 -4.46 -2.40
CA ILE A 40 5.89 -5.35 -2.21
C ILE A 40 5.36 -5.17 -0.78
N SER A 41 4.06 -4.86 -0.71
CA SER A 41 3.29 -4.87 0.52
C SER A 41 2.32 -6.03 0.48
N THR A 42 2.15 -6.78 1.57
CA THR A 42 1.17 -7.86 1.62
C THR A 42 0.03 -7.52 2.59
N PRO A 43 -0.95 -6.67 2.18
CA PRO A 43 -2.04 -6.26 3.06
C PRO A 43 -2.80 -7.45 3.66
N ASN A 44 -2.86 -7.43 4.99
CA ASN A 44 -3.70 -8.30 5.80
C ASN A 44 -4.63 -7.46 6.69
N LEU A 45 -5.40 -8.11 7.57
CA LEU A 45 -6.37 -7.39 8.40
C LEU A 45 -5.70 -6.31 9.27
N ASN A 46 -4.53 -6.58 9.84
CA ASN A 46 -3.82 -5.61 10.64
C ASN A 46 -3.45 -4.37 9.83
N PHE A 47 -3.01 -4.54 8.57
CA PHE A 47 -2.72 -3.42 7.67
C PHE A 47 -3.96 -2.59 7.39
N LEU A 48 -5.10 -3.24 7.10
CA LEU A 48 -6.36 -2.54 6.86
C LEU A 48 -6.79 -1.71 8.07
N VAL A 49 -6.68 -2.27 9.27
CA VAL A 49 -7.02 -1.61 10.54
C VAL A 49 -6.09 -0.42 10.79
N THR A 50 -4.77 -0.62 10.70
CA THR A 50 -3.77 0.45 10.89
C THR A 50 -3.97 1.59 9.89
N ALA A 51 -4.27 1.28 8.63
CA ALA A 51 -4.51 2.28 7.58
C ALA A 51 -5.77 3.15 7.83
N GLN A 52 -6.70 2.72 8.70
CA GLN A 52 -7.85 3.56 9.06
C GLN A 52 -7.46 4.76 9.93
N THR A 53 -6.43 4.61 10.77
CA THR A 53 -6.05 5.60 11.79
C THR A 53 -4.69 6.22 11.54
N ASP A 54 -3.82 5.57 10.76
CA ASP A 54 -2.48 6.07 10.42
C ASP A 54 -2.42 6.44 8.93
N ALA A 55 -2.36 7.75 8.66
CA ALA A 55 -2.23 8.27 7.30
C ALA A 55 -0.88 7.93 6.67
N ALA A 56 0.22 8.00 7.43
CA ALA A 56 1.55 7.71 6.90
C ALA A 56 1.67 6.23 6.52
N PHE A 57 1.09 5.32 7.31
CA PHE A 57 1.01 3.91 6.96
C PHE A 57 0.16 3.69 5.70
N ARG A 58 -0.99 4.35 5.58
CA ARG A 58 -1.82 4.26 4.37
C ARG A 58 -1.07 4.74 3.12
N GLU A 59 -0.33 5.84 3.22
CA GLU A 59 0.52 6.33 2.12
C GLU A 59 1.64 5.34 1.77
N SER A 60 2.24 4.66 2.75
CA SER A 60 3.26 3.64 2.48
C SER A 60 2.74 2.49 1.61
N LEU A 61 1.48 2.09 1.80
CA LEU A 61 0.83 1.07 0.96
C LEU A 61 0.57 1.58 -0.45
N LEU A 62 0.21 2.87 -0.61
CA LEU A 62 0.05 3.49 -1.92
C LEU A 62 1.36 3.48 -2.71
N MET A 63 2.48 3.74 -2.05
CA MET A 63 3.79 3.81 -2.69
C MET A 63 4.36 2.44 -3.08
N SER A 64 3.66 1.35 -2.80
CA SER A 64 4.09 0.01 -3.22
C SER A 64 3.83 -0.25 -4.70
N ASP A 65 4.72 -1.02 -5.31
CA ASP A 65 4.63 -1.49 -6.70
C ASP A 65 3.76 -2.73 -6.84
N LEU A 66 3.51 -3.41 -5.72
CA LEU A 66 2.55 -4.51 -5.64
C LEU A 66 1.94 -4.65 -4.24
N CYS A 67 0.62 -4.79 -4.18
CA CYS A 67 -0.17 -5.00 -2.97
C CYS A 67 -1.05 -6.26 -3.08
N PRO A 68 -0.48 -7.47 -3.18
CA PRO A 68 -1.27 -8.69 -3.21
C PRO A 68 -1.98 -8.96 -1.88
N VAL A 69 -3.17 -9.53 -1.93
CA VAL A 69 -3.97 -9.82 -0.72
C VAL A 69 -3.37 -10.97 0.08
N ASP A 70 -2.96 -10.73 1.32
CA ASP A 70 -2.48 -11.77 2.25
C ASP A 70 -3.55 -12.19 3.27
N GLY A 71 -4.41 -11.27 3.72
CA GLY A 71 -5.43 -11.57 4.73
C GLY A 71 -6.69 -12.24 4.16
N VAL A 72 -7.09 -13.40 4.70
CA VAL A 72 -8.42 -14.01 4.42
C VAL A 72 -9.58 -13.03 4.63
N PRO A 73 -9.60 -12.17 5.68
CA PRO A 73 -10.64 -11.16 5.82
C PRO A 73 -10.77 -10.19 4.64
N ILE A 74 -9.64 -9.78 4.04
CA ILE A 74 -9.65 -8.91 2.87
C ILE A 74 -10.16 -9.67 1.64
N VAL A 75 -9.84 -10.96 1.50
CA VAL A 75 -10.43 -11.82 0.47
C VAL A 75 -11.95 -11.87 0.60
N TRP A 76 -12.49 -12.01 1.82
CA TRP A 76 -13.95 -11.99 2.06
C TRP A 76 -14.59 -10.66 1.70
N ILE A 77 -14.01 -9.54 2.15
CA ILE A 77 -14.47 -8.19 1.76
C ILE A 77 -14.48 -8.05 0.24
N SER A 78 -13.41 -8.47 -0.41
CA SER A 78 -13.27 -8.37 -1.87
C SER A 78 -14.36 -9.17 -2.59
N ARG A 79 -14.61 -10.41 -2.16
CA ARG A 79 -15.67 -11.27 -2.73
C ARG A 79 -17.06 -10.65 -2.50
N LEU A 80 -17.33 -10.13 -1.30
CA LEU A 80 -18.59 -9.45 -0.99
C LEU A 80 -18.81 -8.23 -1.91
N MET A 81 -17.74 -7.51 -2.25
CA MET A 81 -17.76 -6.35 -3.14
C MET A 81 -17.68 -6.71 -4.64
N GLY A 82 -17.65 -8.01 -4.99
CA GLY A 82 -17.58 -8.47 -6.39
C GLY A 82 -16.21 -8.25 -7.06
N ILE A 83 -15.14 -8.05 -6.29
CA ILE A 83 -13.79 -7.84 -6.80
C ILE A 83 -13.16 -9.20 -7.18
N PRO A 84 -12.57 -9.35 -8.38
CA PRO A 84 -12.05 -10.62 -8.90
C PRO A 84 -10.69 -11.01 -8.30
N ILE A 85 -10.58 -11.10 -6.97
CA ILE A 85 -9.36 -11.56 -6.31
C ILE A 85 -9.09 -13.03 -6.62
N LYS A 86 -7.90 -13.32 -7.14
CA LYS A 86 -7.44 -14.65 -7.55
C LYS A 86 -7.13 -15.60 -6.37
N GLY A 87 -7.05 -15.06 -5.16
CA GLY A 87 -6.86 -15.82 -3.93
C GLY A 87 -5.99 -15.08 -2.92
N ARG A 88 -5.66 -15.79 -1.84
CA ARG A 88 -4.71 -15.32 -0.84
C ARG A 88 -3.27 -15.54 -1.35
N VAL A 89 -2.43 -14.53 -1.24
CA VAL A 89 -1.01 -14.57 -1.55
C VAL A 89 -0.25 -14.10 -0.31
N ALA A 90 0.06 -15.04 0.58
CA ALA A 90 0.80 -14.71 1.78
C ALA A 90 2.29 -14.51 1.48
N GLY A 91 2.94 -13.65 2.26
CA GLY A 91 4.38 -13.43 2.14
C GLY A 91 5.21 -14.70 2.27
N SER A 92 4.78 -15.62 3.14
CA SER A 92 5.39 -16.95 3.28
C SER A 92 5.16 -17.85 2.07
N ASP A 93 4.01 -17.73 1.39
CA ASP A 93 3.71 -18.51 0.18
C ASP A 93 4.52 -17.99 -1.02
N ILE A 94 4.77 -16.66 -1.11
CA ILE A 94 5.71 -16.05 -2.06
C ILE A 94 7.12 -16.62 -1.85
N PHE A 95 7.60 -16.58 -0.60
CA PHE A 95 8.95 -17.04 -0.27
C PHE A 95 9.12 -18.54 -0.57
N ASP A 96 8.15 -19.38 -0.16
CA ASP A 96 8.18 -20.81 -0.44
C ASP A 96 8.18 -21.10 -1.95
N ARG A 97 7.39 -20.37 -2.73
CA ARG A 97 7.33 -20.54 -4.18
C ARG A 97 8.62 -20.09 -4.88
N LEU A 98 9.29 -19.05 -4.37
CA LEU A 98 10.60 -18.64 -4.88
C LEU A 98 11.65 -19.74 -4.66
N LYS A 99 11.66 -20.40 -3.50
CA LYS A 99 12.58 -21.52 -3.19
C LYS A 99 12.51 -22.68 -4.20
N SER A 100 11.36 -22.90 -4.83
CA SER A 100 11.15 -23.94 -5.84
C SER A 100 11.73 -23.62 -7.22
N GLY A 101 12.34 -22.44 -7.43
CA GLY A 101 13.02 -22.09 -8.67
C GLY A 101 14.41 -22.74 -8.86
N PRO A 102 15.18 -22.34 -9.89
CA PRO A 102 16.56 -22.78 -10.09
C PRO A 102 17.46 -22.38 -8.92
N GLN A 103 18.31 -23.30 -8.44
CA GLN A 103 19.16 -23.10 -7.26
C GLN A 103 19.98 -21.80 -7.32
N GLY A 104 20.01 -21.04 -6.22
CA GLY A 104 20.79 -19.81 -6.10
C GLY A 104 20.34 -18.62 -6.98
N SER A 105 19.19 -18.71 -7.65
CA SER A 105 18.66 -17.64 -8.50
C SER A 105 18.19 -16.39 -7.74
N VAL A 106 17.97 -16.48 -6.43
CA VAL A 106 17.51 -15.36 -5.60
C VAL A 106 18.39 -15.20 -4.36
N LYS A 107 19.23 -14.16 -4.36
CA LYS A 107 20.05 -13.76 -3.20
C LYS A 107 19.23 -12.87 -2.26
N VAL A 108 18.95 -13.32 -1.05
CA VAL A 108 18.16 -12.58 -0.06
C VAL A 108 19.01 -11.96 1.03
N PHE A 109 18.57 -10.79 1.51
CA PHE A 109 19.03 -10.19 2.76
C PHE A 109 17.90 -10.23 3.80
N LEU A 110 18.20 -10.75 4.99
CA LEU A 110 17.24 -10.91 6.07
C LEU A 110 17.42 -9.81 7.13
N PHE A 111 16.48 -8.88 7.20
CA PHE A 111 16.58 -7.71 8.09
C PHE A 111 15.51 -7.75 9.18
N GLY A 112 15.91 -7.67 10.45
CA GLY A 112 14.99 -7.67 11.60
C GLY A 112 14.75 -9.04 12.21
N GLY A 113 13.65 -9.17 12.96
CA GLY A 113 13.42 -10.29 13.88
C GLY A 113 14.19 -10.13 15.20
N PRO A 114 13.99 -11.04 16.17
CA PRO A 114 14.80 -11.06 17.39
C PRO A 114 16.28 -11.37 17.09
N GLN A 115 17.17 -11.02 18.02
CA GLN A 115 18.60 -11.30 17.91
C GLN A 115 18.87 -12.78 17.59
N GLY A 116 19.73 -13.06 16.61
CA GLY A 116 20.11 -14.41 16.17
C GLY A 116 19.08 -15.13 15.27
N VAL A 117 17.86 -14.61 15.13
CA VAL A 117 16.80 -15.26 14.35
C VAL A 117 17.04 -15.15 12.85
N ALA A 118 17.37 -13.96 12.35
CA ALA A 118 17.68 -13.76 10.93
C ALA A 118 18.92 -14.56 10.49
N GLU A 119 19.94 -14.63 11.34
CA GLU A 119 21.14 -15.42 11.09
C GLU A 119 20.83 -16.93 11.05
N THR A 120 20.02 -17.42 12.01
CA THR A 120 19.58 -18.82 12.03
C THR A 120 18.75 -19.16 10.79
N ALA A 121 17.81 -18.28 10.40
CA ALA A 121 17.06 -18.44 9.16
C ALA A 121 18.00 -18.50 7.94
N GLY A 122 19.01 -17.63 7.90
CA GLY A 122 20.02 -17.63 6.83
C GLY A 122 20.78 -18.96 6.74
N ARG A 123 21.24 -19.49 7.87
CA ARG A 123 21.92 -20.81 7.95
C ARG A 123 21.01 -21.94 7.49
N VAL A 124 19.75 -21.97 7.95
CA VAL A 124 18.77 -22.99 7.55
C VAL A 124 18.47 -22.92 6.06
N LEU A 125 18.31 -21.71 5.50
CA LEU A 125 18.07 -21.53 4.07
C LEU A 125 19.26 -21.97 3.22
N ASN A 126 20.48 -21.64 3.63
CA ASN A 126 21.69 -22.02 2.89
C ASN A 126 22.01 -23.51 3.01
N GLY A 127 21.56 -24.18 4.08
CA GLY A 127 21.66 -25.64 4.21
C GLY A 127 20.65 -26.41 3.34
N GLN A 128 19.69 -25.73 2.72
CA GLN A 128 18.70 -26.33 1.82
C GLN A 128 19.13 -26.15 0.37
N SER A 129 19.00 -27.20 -0.44
CA SER A 129 19.14 -27.08 -1.90
C SER A 129 17.92 -26.35 -2.47
N SER A 130 17.97 -25.02 -2.54
CA SER A 130 16.86 -24.18 -2.98
C SER A 130 17.29 -23.02 -3.87
N ALA A 131 16.33 -22.42 -4.58
CA ALA A 131 16.56 -21.23 -5.39
C ALA A 131 17.02 -20.01 -4.61
N VAL A 132 16.72 -19.98 -3.31
CA VAL A 132 16.97 -18.84 -2.43
C VAL A 132 18.24 -19.10 -1.64
N SER A 133 19.17 -18.15 -1.68
CA SER A 133 20.37 -18.14 -0.83
C SER A 133 20.41 -16.86 0.00
N CYS A 134 20.69 -17.00 1.30
CA CYS A 134 20.87 -15.88 2.19
C CYS A 134 22.32 -15.37 2.12
N VAL A 135 22.50 -14.15 1.64
CA VAL A 135 23.82 -13.51 1.48
C VAL A 135 24.11 -12.45 2.55
N GLY A 136 23.15 -12.18 3.42
CA GLY A 136 23.34 -11.32 4.57
C GLY A 136 22.14 -11.35 5.50
N SER A 137 22.39 -11.08 6.77
CA SER A 137 21.36 -10.91 7.78
C SER A 137 21.78 -9.86 8.79
N LEU A 138 20.86 -9.03 9.25
CA LEU A 138 21.16 -8.02 10.25
C LEU A 138 20.01 -7.86 11.24
N PHE A 139 20.35 -7.85 12.52
CA PHE A 139 19.49 -7.45 13.61
C PHE A 139 19.75 -5.97 13.92
N PRO A 140 18.84 -5.04 13.58
CA PRO A 140 19.07 -3.61 13.75
C PRO A 140 18.78 -3.11 15.18
N GLY A 141 18.56 -4.02 16.14
CA GLY A 141 18.11 -3.67 17.47
C GLY A 141 16.60 -3.44 17.56
N PHE A 142 16.17 -2.98 18.74
CA PHE A 142 14.83 -2.45 18.97
C PHE A 142 14.94 -0.93 19.09
N GLY A 143 14.34 -0.20 18.16
CA GLY A 143 14.45 1.25 18.14
C GLY A 143 13.43 1.94 17.24
N SER A 144 13.58 3.25 17.11
CA SER A 144 12.89 4.08 16.12
C SER A 144 13.29 3.66 14.70
N VAL A 145 12.56 4.16 13.69
CA VAL A 145 12.94 3.87 12.30
C VAL A 145 14.30 4.49 12.00
N GLU A 146 14.57 5.67 12.55
CA GLU A 146 15.78 6.46 12.39
C GLU A 146 17.00 5.73 12.95
N GLU A 147 16.91 5.18 14.16
CA GLU A 147 17.99 4.40 14.80
C GLU A 147 18.34 3.16 13.97
N MET A 148 17.35 2.50 13.38
CA MET A 148 17.56 1.34 12.51
C MET A 148 17.96 1.73 11.07
N SER A 149 18.17 3.02 10.80
CA SER A 149 18.48 3.56 9.46
C SER A 149 19.83 4.27 9.40
N SER A 150 20.76 3.94 10.30
CA SER A 150 22.12 4.50 10.26
C SER A 150 22.80 4.21 8.92
N ASP A 151 23.77 5.05 8.53
CA ASP A 151 24.50 4.88 7.28
C ASP A 151 25.23 3.54 7.23
N GLU A 152 25.77 3.08 8.36
CA GLU A 152 26.43 1.78 8.48
C GLU A 152 25.47 0.62 8.20
N ILE A 153 24.24 0.69 8.71
CA ILE A 153 23.21 -0.34 8.46
C ILE A 153 22.84 -0.37 6.99
N ILE A 154 22.59 0.79 6.39
CA ILE A 154 22.18 0.87 4.98
C ILE A 154 23.31 0.43 4.06
N GLU A 155 24.56 0.80 4.33
CA GLU A 155 25.69 0.31 3.55
C GLU A 155 25.93 -1.18 3.73
N ALA A 156 25.77 -1.74 4.93
CA ALA A 156 25.83 -3.19 5.13
C ALA A 156 24.76 -3.94 4.31
N VAL A 157 23.53 -3.42 4.28
CA VAL A 157 22.44 -3.98 3.46
C VAL A 157 22.80 -3.90 1.98
N ASN A 158 23.27 -2.74 1.52
CA ASN A 158 23.59 -2.50 0.10
C ASN A 158 24.82 -3.29 -0.39
N ALA A 159 25.85 -3.46 0.45
CA ALA A 159 27.08 -4.16 0.11
C ALA A 159 26.92 -5.69 0.09
N SER A 160 25.81 -6.23 0.58
CA SER A 160 25.57 -7.67 0.69
C SER A 160 25.48 -8.43 -0.65
N GLY A 161 25.29 -7.73 -1.76
CA GLY A 161 25.00 -8.34 -3.06
C GLY A 161 23.63 -9.02 -3.15
N ALA A 162 22.74 -8.76 -2.18
CA ALA A 162 21.37 -9.25 -2.22
C ALA A 162 20.56 -8.59 -3.33
N ARG A 163 19.62 -9.35 -3.88
CA ARG A 163 18.64 -8.88 -4.87
C ARG A 163 17.23 -8.78 -4.30
N PHE A 164 16.99 -9.40 -3.15
CA PHE A 164 15.71 -9.32 -2.45
C PHE A 164 15.90 -9.06 -0.95
N LEU A 165 15.44 -7.91 -0.48
CA LEU A 165 15.40 -7.54 0.93
C LEU A 165 14.10 -8.00 1.58
N VAL A 166 14.23 -8.80 2.64
CA VAL A 166 13.11 -9.25 3.47
C VAL A 166 13.18 -8.55 4.82
N ALA A 167 12.34 -7.52 5.00
CA ALA A 167 12.20 -6.81 6.27
C ALA A 167 11.16 -7.50 7.17
N SER A 168 11.59 -8.00 8.32
CA SER A 168 10.77 -8.69 9.32
C SER A 168 10.69 -7.88 10.61
N LEU A 169 10.11 -6.69 10.48
CA LEU A 169 9.77 -5.81 11.60
C LEU A 169 8.27 -5.91 11.90
N GLY A 170 7.76 -5.21 12.91
CA GLY A 170 6.31 -5.01 13.06
C GLY A 170 5.72 -4.32 11.81
N ALA A 171 4.46 -4.58 11.45
CA ALA A 171 3.85 -4.10 10.20
C ALA A 171 4.08 -2.60 9.93
N GLN A 172 3.68 -1.74 10.86
CA GLN A 172 3.82 -0.29 10.76
C GLN A 172 5.28 0.15 10.64
N LYS A 173 6.15 -0.38 11.52
CA LYS A 173 7.57 -0.05 11.58
C LYS A 173 8.33 -0.52 10.34
N GLY A 174 8.00 -1.71 9.83
CA GLY A 174 8.60 -2.28 8.63
C GLY A 174 8.24 -1.51 7.37
N GLN A 175 6.97 -1.14 7.20
CA GLN A 175 6.56 -0.28 6.08
C GLN A 175 7.17 1.11 6.17
N SER A 176 7.21 1.71 7.36
CA SER A 176 7.85 3.01 7.56
C SER A 176 9.34 2.94 7.24
N TRP A 177 10.06 1.92 7.71
CA TRP A 177 11.49 1.76 7.43
C TRP A 177 11.78 1.56 5.94
N LEU A 178 10.98 0.75 5.24
CA LEU A 178 11.13 0.55 3.79
C LEU A 178 10.88 1.83 3.00
N ARG A 179 9.89 2.62 3.42
CA ARG A 179 9.56 3.91 2.80
C ARG A 179 10.64 4.96 3.07
N THR A 180 11.05 5.13 4.32
CA THR A 180 12.07 6.12 4.73
C THR A 180 13.40 5.87 4.03
N ASN A 181 13.80 4.60 3.87
CA ASN A 181 15.06 4.24 3.22
C ASN A 181 14.93 3.93 1.72
N HIS A 182 13.77 4.19 1.11
CA HIS A 182 13.50 3.78 -0.27
C HIS A 182 14.56 4.31 -1.26
N HIS A 183 14.99 5.57 -1.13
CA HIS A 183 16.00 6.14 -2.02
C HIS A 183 17.45 5.74 -1.68
N ARG A 184 17.69 5.24 -0.46
CA ARG A 184 19.03 4.85 0.02
C ARG A 184 19.34 3.36 -0.21
N LEU A 185 18.30 2.53 -0.32
CA LEU A 185 18.44 1.11 -0.61
C LEU A 185 18.73 0.89 -2.11
N ARG A 186 19.69 0.01 -2.40
CA ARG A 186 20.09 -0.40 -3.77
C ARG A 186 19.57 -1.78 -4.17
N ILE A 187 19.07 -2.56 -3.21
CA ILE A 187 18.43 -3.85 -3.49
C ILE A 187 17.12 -3.61 -4.26
N PRO A 188 16.86 -4.23 -5.42
CA PRO A 188 15.69 -3.91 -6.24
C PRO A 188 14.39 -4.38 -5.59
N VAL A 189 14.28 -5.67 -5.26
CA VAL A 189 13.05 -6.21 -4.68
C VAL A 189 13.09 -6.04 -3.17
N ARG A 190 12.03 -5.46 -2.61
CA ARG A 190 11.91 -5.19 -1.18
C ARG A 190 10.53 -5.57 -0.72
N SER A 191 10.45 -6.28 0.40
CA SER A 191 9.15 -6.62 0.97
C SER A 191 9.20 -6.63 2.48
N HIS A 192 8.12 -6.15 3.08
CA HIS A 192 7.83 -6.47 4.47
C HIS A 192 7.20 -7.86 4.52
N LEU A 193 7.87 -8.83 5.14
CA LEU A 193 7.36 -10.21 5.29
C LEU A 193 7.32 -10.63 6.76
N GLY A 194 6.83 -9.76 7.64
CA GLY A 194 6.51 -10.04 9.06
C GLY A 194 7.19 -11.27 9.69
N ALA A 195 6.42 -12.30 10.04
CA ALA A 195 6.92 -13.51 10.69
C ALA A 195 7.52 -14.55 9.71
N ALA A 196 7.70 -14.24 8.42
CA ALA A 196 8.21 -15.20 7.43
C ALA A 196 9.60 -15.73 7.80
N ILE A 197 10.48 -14.86 8.33
CA ILE A 197 11.80 -15.27 8.83
C ILE A 197 11.67 -16.27 9.97
N ASN A 198 10.73 -16.07 10.90
CA ASN A 198 10.54 -16.98 12.04
C ASN A 198 10.10 -18.38 11.59
N PHE A 199 9.32 -18.48 10.50
CA PHE A 199 9.00 -19.78 9.89
C PHE A 199 10.22 -20.45 9.28
N GLN A 200 11.05 -19.69 8.57
CA GLN A 200 12.26 -20.26 7.96
C GLN A 200 13.36 -20.58 8.97
N ALA A 201 13.43 -19.86 10.09
CA ALA A 201 14.27 -20.21 11.22
C ALA A 201 13.79 -21.48 11.97
N GLY A 202 12.61 -22.01 11.64
CA GLY A 202 12.00 -23.14 12.35
C GLY A 202 11.48 -22.81 13.74
N LEU A 203 11.45 -21.53 14.13
CA LEU A 203 11.01 -21.07 15.45
C LEU A 203 9.48 -21.09 15.60
N LEU A 204 8.76 -20.92 14.49
CA LEU A 204 7.31 -21.03 14.47
C LEU A 204 6.90 -22.15 13.51
N LYS A 205 5.93 -22.97 13.93
CA LYS A 205 5.36 -24.00 13.07
C LYS A 205 4.26 -23.40 12.20
N ARG A 206 4.36 -23.59 10.88
CA ARG A 206 3.27 -23.26 9.94
C ARG A 206 2.04 -24.10 10.29
N ALA A 207 0.85 -23.52 10.17
CA ALA A 207 -0.38 -24.28 10.30
C ALA A 207 -0.44 -25.39 9.22
N PRO A 208 -0.99 -26.59 9.54
CA PRO A 208 -1.22 -27.63 8.55
C PRO A 208 -2.01 -27.11 7.34
N LEU A 209 -1.81 -27.69 6.16
CA LEU A 209 -2.45 -27.22 4.91
C LEU A 209 -3.97 -27.15 5.02
N ILE A 210 -4.61 -28.10 5.72
CA ILE A 210 -6.07 -28.12 5.93
C ILE A 210 -6.52 -26.88 6.70
N VAL A 211 -5.82 -26.54 7.80
CA VAL A 211 -6.11 -25.37 8.65
C VAL A 211 -5.89 -24.06 7.89
N ARG A 212 -4.87 -24.01 7.03
CA ARG A 212 -4.62 -22.87 6.14
C ARG A 212 -5.74 -22.69 5.12
N LYS A 213 -6.13 -23.77 4.45
CA LYS A 213 -7.19 -23.76 3.43
C LYS A 213 -8.58 -23.46 4.00
N SER A 214 -8.84 -23.84 5.25
CA SER A 214 -10.10 -23.54 5.94
C SER A 214 -10.18 -22.12 6.49
N GLY A 215 -9.11 -21.32 6.39
CA GLY A 215 -9.07 -19.94 6.90
C GLY A 215 -8.90 -19.82 8.42
N PHE A 216 -8.58 -20.91 9.12
CA PHE A 216 -8.37 -20.94 10.59
C PHE A 216 -6.90 -20.78 10.99
N GLU A 217 -6.02 -20.33 10.08
CA GLU A 217 -4.60 -20.09 10.39
C GLU A 217 -4.43 -19.11 11.57
N TRP A 218 -5.35 -18.16 11.75
CA TRP A 218 -5.29 -17.22 12.87
C TRP A 218 -5.45 -17.92 14.23
N LEU A 219 -6.25 -18.99 14.35
CA LEU A 219 -6.36 -19.79 15.59
C LEU A 219 -5.05 -20.53 15.87
N TRP A 220 -4.45 -21.11 14.83
CA TRP A 220 -3.12 -21.73 14.95
C TRP A 220 -2.07 -20.71 15.41
N ARG A 221 -2.15 -19.47 14.91
CA ARG A 221 -1.25 -18.39 15.36
C ARG A 221 -1.47 -18.00 16.82
N ILE A 222 -2.70 -17.96 17.31
CA ILE A 222 -2.94 -17.73 18.75
C ILE A 222 -2.31 -18.87 19.56
N LYS A 223 -2.41 -20.12 19.10
CA LYS A 223 -1.80 -21.26 19.80
C LYS A 223 -0.28 -21.11 19.93
N GLU A 224 0.40 -20.74 18.84
CA GLU A 224 1.86 -20.57 18.82
C GLU A 224 2.31 -19.25 19.48
N GLU A 225 1.47 -18.21 19.41
CA GLU A 225 1.76 -16.86 19.88
C GLU A 225 0.55 -16.30 20.66
N PRO A 226 0.36 -16.67 21.94
CA PRO A 226 -0.86 -16.37 22.68
C PRO A 226 -1.21 -14.88 22.73
N TYR A 227 -0.22 -14.00 22.88
CA TYR A 227 -0.41 -12.55 22.95
C TYR A 227 -1.17 -11.95 21.73
N LEU A 228 -1.22 -12.66 20.59
CA LEU A 228 -1.97 -12.23 19.41
C LEU A 228 -3.49 -12.21 19.59
N TRP A 229 -4.05 -12.89 20.60
CA TRP A 229 -5.50 -12.92 20.80
C TRP A 229 -6.09 -11.52 21.01
N ARG A 230 -5.40 -10.66 21.77
CA ARG A 230 -5.85 -9.27 22.03
C ARG A 230 -5.91 -8.46 20.75
N ARG A 231 -4.88 -8.59 19.92
CA ARG A 231 -4.80 -7.92 18.62
C ARG A 231 -5.91 -8.42 17.70
N TYR A 232 -6.13 -9.73 17.61
CA TYR A 232 -7.19 -10.27 16.75
C TYR A 232 -8.60 -9.90 17.21
N LEU A 233 -8.83 -9.77 18.52
CA LEU A 233 -10.11 -9.29 19.04
C LEU A 233 -10.36 -7.84 18.64
N HIS A 234 -9.35 -6.98 18.81
CA HIS A 234 -9.42 -5.58 18.36
C HIS A 234 -9.63 -5.49 16.85
N ASP A 235 -8.78 -6.15 16.06
CA ASP A 235 -8.81 -6.11 14.60
C ASP A 235 -10.13 -6.69 14.06
N GLY A 236 -10.65 -7.75 14.70
CA GLY A 236 -11.96 -8.34 14.40
C GLY A 236 -13.13 -7.39 14.71
N SER A 237 -13.08 -6.62 15.79
CA SER A 237 -14.11 -5.62 16.11
C SER A 237 -14.15 -4.49 15.07
N VAL A 238 -12.98 -4.03 14.63
CA VAL A 238 -12.86 -3.01 13.58
C VAL A 238 -13.35 -3.56 12.24
N LEU A 239 -12.99 -4.80 11.90
CA LEU A 239 -13.50 -5.49 10.72
C LEU A 239 -15.02 -5.55 10.72
N LEU A 240 -15.65 -5.99 11.81
CA LEU A 240 -17.11 -6.08 11.90
C LEU A 240 -17.77 -4.72 11.66
N ARG A 241 -17.24 -3.66 12.29
CA ARG A 241 -17.70 -2.29 12.07
C ARG A 241 -17.56 -1.88 10.60
N LEU A 242 -16.42 -2.14 9.97
CA LEU A 242 -16.18 -1.82 8.56
C LEU A 242 -17.11 -2.63 7.63
N MET A 243 -17.37 -3.89 7.95
CA MET A 243 -18.30 -4.73 7.20
C MET A 243 -19.71 -4.15 7.22
N LEU A 244 -20.22 -3.82 8.40
CA LEU A 244 -21.59 -3.29 8.57
C LEU A 244 -21.76 -1.87 8.03
N SER A 245 -20.80 -0.98 8.31
CA SER A 245 -20.91 0.45 7.97
C SER A 245 -20.49 0.80 6.55
N ARG A 246 -19.66 -0.04 5.91
CA ARG A 246 -19.05 0.28 4.60
C ARG A 246 -19.21 -0.83 3.57
N ALA A 247 -18.69 -2.03 3.83
CA ALA A 247 -18.63 -3.08 2.82
C ALA A 247 -20.01 -3.62 2.42
N LEU A 248 -20.91 -3.85 3.39
CA LEU A 248 -22.26 -4.35 3.14
C LEU A 248 -23.13 -3.32 2.37
N PRO A 249 -23.16 -2.03 2.73
CA PRO A 249 -23.81 -1.01 1.90
C PRO A 249 -23.30 -0.96 0.45
N LEU A 250 -21.99 -1.10 0.24
CA LEU A 250 -21.39 -1.14 -1.10
C LEU A 250 -21.80 -2.39 -1.89
N ALA A 251 -21.90 -3.55 -1.23
CA ALA A 251 -22.31 -4.79 -1.87
C ALA A 251 -23.81 -4.82 -2.23
N LEU A 252 -24.65 -4.20 -1.40
CA LEU A 252 -26.09 -4.14 -1.62
C LEU A 252 -26.50 -3.07 -2.63
N ALA A 253 -25.75 -1.98 -2.77
CA ALA A 253 -26.10 -0.87 -3.65
C ALA A 253 -26.28 -1.27 -5.13
N PRO A 254 -25.44 -2.13 -5.75
CA PRO A 254 -25.68 -2.65 -7.09
C PRO A 254 -26.91 -3.55 -7.18
N MET A 255 -27.20 -4.37 -6.15
CA MET A 255 -28.37 -5.26 -6.14
C MET A 255 -29.68 -4.47 -6.18
N LEU A 256 -29.73 -3.34 -5.46
CA LEU A 256 -30.87 -2.43 -5.45
C LEU A 256 -31.04 -1.69 -6.79
N ARG A 257 -29.97 -1.55 -7.59
CA ARG A 257 -29.98 -0.88 -8.90
C ARG A 257 -30.26 -1.81 -10.08
N ARG A 258 -30.26 -3.13 -9.88
CA ARG A 258 -30.52 -4.15 -10.92
C ARG A 258 -31.94 -4.09 -11.50
N PHE A 259 -32.83 -3.27 -10.95
CA PHE A 259 -34.17 -2.99 -11.50
C PHE A 259 -34.17 -1.88 -12.57
N GLY A 260 -33.03 -1.26 -12.88
CA GLY A 260 -32.86 -0.37 -14.03
C GLY A 260 -32.27 -1.10 -15.24
N ALA A 261 -32.69 -0.72 -16.45
CA ALA A 261 -32.24 -1.31 -17.72
C ALA A 261 -30.70 -1.42 -17.81
N LYS A 262 -30.20 -2.42 -18.56
CA LYS A 262 -28.79 -2.56 -18.95
C LYS A 262 -28.38 -1.39 -19.87
N GLU A 263 -28.24 -0.21 -19.29
CA GLU A 263 -27.69 0.94 -19.99
C GLU A 263 -26.19 0.70 -20.23
N GLN A 264 -25.72 0.99 -21.45
CA GLN A 264 -24.32 0.83 -21.80
C GLN A 264 -23.52 1.89 -21.02
N ARG A 265 -22.75 1.44 -20.02
CA ARG A 265 -21.87 2.33 -19.25
C ARG A 265 -20.83 2.93 -20.17
N ARG A 266 -20.61 4.23 -20.05
CA ARG A 266 -19.62 4.99 -20.83
C ARG A 266 -19.02 6.08 -19.94
N LEU A 267 -17.79 6.47 -20.27
CA LEU A 267 -17.06 7.52 -19.59
C LEU A 267 -16.41 8.44 -20.63
N SER A 268 -16.95 9.64 -20.76
CA SER A 268 -16.27 10.70 -21.51
C SER A 268 -15.18 11.32 -20.63
N VAL A 269 -13.98 11.42 -21.19
CA VAL A 269 -12.84 12.07 -20.55
C VAL A 269 -12.33 13.19 -21.45
N SER A 270 -12.31 14.41 -20.92
CA SER A 270 -11.76 15.57 -21.61
C SER A 270 -10.71 16.25 -20.73
N MET A 271 -9.68 16.81 -21.37
CA MET A 271 -8.63 17.55 -20.68
C MET A 271 -8.73 19.01 -21.10
N CYS A 272 -8.88 19.89 -20.12
CA CYS A 272 -8.87 21.33 -20.33
C CYS A 272 -7.49 21.87 -19.93
N PRO A 273 -6.62 22.23 -20.90
CA PRO A 273 -5.40 22.95 -20.59
C PRO A 273 -5.80 24.34 -20.07
N THR A 274 -5.25 24.73 -18.93
CA THR A 274 -5.47 26.08 -18.37
C THR A 274 -4.14 26.82 -18.42
N SER A 275 -4.11 28.03 -18.99
CA SER A 275 -2.87 28.81 -19.16
C SER A 275 -2.20 29.17 -17.83
N ASP A 276 -2.99 29.31 -16.75
CA ASP A 276 -2.53 29.75 -15.42
C ASP A 276 -2.88 28.80 -14.26
N ARG A 277 -3.39 27.59 -14.54
CA ARG A 277 -3.78 26.61 -13.50
C ARG A 277 -3.35 25.19 -13.86
N ALA A 278 -3.26 24.33 -12.84
CA ALA A 278 -3.07 22.89 -13.02
C ALA A 278 -4.08 22.33 -14.06
N PRO A 279 -3.64 21.50 -15.03
CA PRO A 279 -4.54 20.90 -15.99
C PRO A 279 -5.69 20.17 -15.28
N THR A 280 -6.88 20.32 -15.83
CA THR A 280 -8.09 19.71 -15.29
C THR A 280 -8.57 18.62 -16.22
N ILE A 281 -8.74 17.40 -15.70
CA ILE A 281 -9.36 16.27 -16.39
C ILE A 281 -10.80 16.16 -15.91
N LEU A 282 -11.74 16.29 -16.84
CA LEU A 282 -13.17 16.18 -16.57
C LEU A 282 -13.62 14.75 -16.83
N LEU A 283 -14.25 14.14 -15.84
CA LEU A 283 -14.82 12.80 -15.93
C LEU A 283 -16.35 12.88 -15.96
N ALA A 284 -16.96 12.46 -17.07
CA ALA A 284 -18.41 12.48 -17.26
C ALA A 284 -18.95 11.09 -17.60
N GLY A 285 -19.90 10.58 -16.81
CA GLY A 285 -20.46 9.23 -16.98
C GLY A 285 -20.15 8.30 -15.81
N ASP A 286 -19.84 7.03 -16.08
CA ASP A 286 -19.62 6.01 -15.06
C ASP A 286 -18.14 5.67 -14.91
N GLY A 287 -17.56 5.93 -13.73
CA GLY A 287 -16.18 5.57 -13.40
C GLY A 287 -16.13 4.17 -12.80
N VAL A 288 -16.16 3.14 -13.64
CA VAL A 288 -16.28 1.75 -13.21
C VAL A 288 -15.24 0.86 -13.88
N ALA A 289 -15.15 -0.40 -13.46
CA ALA A 289 -14.21 -1.37 -14.02
C ALA A 289 -14.28 -1.43 -15.56
N GLU A 290 -15.48 -1.38 -16.14
CA GLU A 290 -15.69 -1.50 -17.59
C GLU A 290 -15.17 -0.29 -18.38
N THR A 291 -15.09 0.90 -17.76
CA THR A 291 -14.74 2.17 -18.42
C THR A 291 -13.34 2.66 -18.08
N VAL A 292 -12.55 1.92 -17.28
CA VAL A 292 -11.16 2.28 -16.96
C VAL A 292 -10.33 2.52 -18.23
N GLY A 293 -10.51 1.69 -19.26
CA GLY A 293 -9.78 1.82 -20.53
C GLY A 293 -10.02 3.16 -21.25
N GLU A 294 -11.18 3.78 -21.04
CA GLU A 294 -11.53 5.09 -21.61
C GLU A 294 -10.78 6.24 -20.91
N ALA A 295 -10.46 6.09 -19.62
CA ALA A 295 -9.78 7.12 -18.83
C ALA A 295 -8.25 7.06 -18.89
N VAL A 296 -7.67 5.87 -19.03
CA VAL A 296 -6.21 5.66 -18.95
C VAL A 296 -5.41 6.57 -19.90
N PRO A 297 -5.74 6.73 -21.19
CA PRO A 297 -4.95 7.56 -22.10
C PRO A 297 -4.84 9.02 -21.64
N SER A 298 -5.96 9.64 -21.27
CA SER A 298 -5.99 11.04 -20.83
C SER A 298 -5.36 11.24 -19.46
N LEU A 299 -5.55 10.29 -18.53
CA LEU A 299 -4.89 10.33 -17.22
C LEU A 299 -3.37 10.20 -17.36
N ARG A 300 -2.90 9.30 -18.23
CA ARG A 300 -1.48 9.14 -18.55
C ARG A 300 -0.91 10.42 -19.16
N GLU A 301 -1.64 11.06 -20.06
CA GLU A 301 -1.23 12.35 -20.62
C GLU A 301 -1.14 13.45 -19.57
N GLY A 302 -2.15 13.57 -18.70
CA GLY A 302 -2.14 14.54 -17.60
C GLY A 302 -0.96 14.35 -16.65
N ILE A 303 -0.62 13.09 -16.33
CA ILE A 303 0.57 12.76 -15.52
C ILE A 303 1.86 13.20 -16.24
N ARG A 304 1.95 13.05 -17.57
CA ARG A 304 3.14 13.48 -18.33
C ARG A 304 3.31 14.99 -18.36
N GLN A 305 2.21 15.72 -18.54
CA GLN A 305 2.23 17.17 -18.77
C GLN A 305 2.38 18.01 -17.50
N ALA A 306 2.00 17.50 -16.32
CA ALA A 306 1.99 18.31 -15.11
C ALA A 306 2.40 17.58 -13.83
N THR A 307 2.91 18.37 -12.88
CA THR A 307 3.15 17.96 -11.50
C THR A 307 1.92 18.20 -10.63
N GLU A 308 1.03 19.12 -10.98
CA GLU A 308 -0.28 19.25 -10.35
C GLU A 308 -1.39 18.86 -11.33
N LEU A 309 -2.34 18.06 -10.86
CA LEU A 309 -3.45 17.58 -11.69
C LEU A 309 -4.76 17.71 -10.90
N THR A 310 -5.79 18.27 -11.55
CA THR A 310 -7.14 18.32 -10.98
C THR A 310 -8.04 17.33 -11.72
N ILE A 311 -8.78 16.52 -10.99
CA ILE A 311 -9.80 15.62 -11.54
C ILE A 311 -11.16 16.15 -11.13
N ASP A 312 -11.92 16.63 -12.11
CA ASP A 312 -13.29 17.11 -11.93
C ASP A 312 -14.26 15.93 -11.98
N LEU A 313 -15.05 15.78 -10.90
CA LEU A 313 -16.01 14.70 -10.71
C LEU A 313 -17.47 15.17 -10.77
N ALA A 314 -17.74 16.38 -11.25
CA ALA A 314 -19.09 16.98 -11.30
C ALA A 314 -20.09 16.14 -12.09
N GLN A 315 -19.65 15.62 -13.23
CA GLN A 315 -20.46 14.85 -14.15
C GLN A 315 -20.31 13.33 -13.96
N LEU A 316 -19.62 12.91 -12.90
CA LEU A 316 -19.46 11.49 -12.58
C LEU A 316 -20.72 10.96 -11.88
N LYS A 317 -21.36 9.96 -12.49
CA LYS A 317 -22.62 9.33 -12.04
C LYS A 317 -22.39 8.21 -11.03
N SER A 318 -21.31 7.47 -11.20
CA SER A 318 -20.93 6.36 -10.33
C SER A 318 -19.42 6.18 -10.26
N ILE A 319 -18.95 5.60 -9.16
CA ILE A 319 -17.55 5.20 -8.99
C ILE A 319 -17.48 3.87 -8.24
N ASP A 320 -16.64 2.95 -8.69
CA ASP A 320 -16.42 1.65 -8.03
C ASP A 320 -14.99 1.47 -7.51
N ALA A 321 -14.73 0.30 -6.89
CA ALA A 321 -13.40 -0.03 -6.35
C ALA A 321 -12.30 -0.03 -7.42
N ARG A 322 -12.59 -0.46 -8.66
CA ARG A 322 -11.59 -0.58 -9.71
C ARG A 322 -11.16 0.79 -10.22
N PHE A 323 -12.13 1.68 -10.41
CA PHE A 323 -11.86 3.05 -10.85
C PHE A 323 -11.20 3.87 -9.74
N LEU A 324 -11.58 3.67 -8.47
CA LEU A 324 -10.82 4.22 -7.33
C LEU A 324 -9.37 3.74 -7.32
N GLY A 325 -9.13 2.46 -7.61
CA GLY A 325 -7.78 1.92 -7.75
C GLY A 325 -6.98 2.61 -8.85
N LEU A 326 -7.60 2.92 -10.00
CA LEU A 326 -6.97 3.72 -11.06
C LEU A 326 -6.60 5.12 -10.57
N LEU A 327 -7.51 5.83 -9.90
CA LEU A 327 -7.25 7.17 -9.37
C LEU A 327 -6.14 7.17 -8.30
N LEU A 328 -6.02 6.10 -7.53
CA LEU A 328 -4.89 5.91 -6.61
C LEU A 328 -3.56 5.77 -7.38
N MET A 329 -3.53 5.03 -8.48
CA MET A 329 -2.32 4.91 -9.31
C MET A 329 -1.93 6.26 -9.94
N VAL A 330 -2.90 7.06 -10.39
CA VAL A 330 -2.65 8.44 -10.83
C VAL A 330 -2.05 9.26 -9.69
N ARG A 331 -2.61 9.17 -8.48
CA ARG A 331 -2.10 9.86 -7.30
C ARG A 331 -0.67 9.44 -6.97
N LYS A 332 -0.37 8.13 -7.00
CA LYS A 332 0.98 7.59 -6.78
C LYS A 332 1.96 8.22 -7.76
N SER A 333 1.65 8.20 -9.06
CA SER A 333 2.53 8.74 -10.10
C SER A 333 2.77 10.25 -9.96
N ILE A 334 1.74 11.01 -9.57
CA ILE A 334 1.88 12.46 -9.31
C ILE A 334 2.73 12.72 -8.05
N LEU A 335 2.51 11.99 -6.96
CA LEU A 335 3.28 12.13 -5.72
C LEU A 335 4.76 11.77 -5.91
N GLN A 336 5.08 10.76 -6.73
CA GLN A 336 6.46 10.40 -7.07
C GLN A 336 7.22 11.52 -7.79
N LYS A 337 6.50 12.43 -8.46
CA LYS A 337 7.08 13.64 -9.08
C LYS A 337 7.16 14.84 -8.13
N GLY A 338 6.86 14.66 -6.85
CA GLY A 338 6.73 15.76 -5.88
C GLY A 338 5.47 16.60 -6.11
N GLY A 339 4.51 16.07 -6.87
CA GLY A 339 3.32 16.75 -7.32
C GLY A 339 2.11 16.59 -6.41
N ARG A 340 0.96 17.11 -6.86
CA ARG A 340 -0.31 17.07 -6.11
C ARG A 340 -1.50 16.72 -7.01
N LEU A 341 -2.32 15.78 -6.55
CA LEU A 341 -3.59 15.43 -7.19
C LEU A 341 -4.76 16.01 -6.38
N VAL A 342 -5.66 16.72 -7.05
CA VAL A 342 -6.85 17.35 -6.45
C VAL A 342 -8.12 16.75 -7.05
N PHE A 343 -9.13 16.50 -6.23
CA PHE A 343 -10.45 16.03 -6.68
C PHE A 343 -11.48 17.16 -6.51
N ALA A 344 -11.96 17.73 -7.62
CA ALA A 344 -12.86 18.87 -7.62
C ALA A 344 -14.32 18.48 -7.90
N ASN A 345 -15.25 19.34 -7.47
CA ASN A 345 -16.66 19.36 -7.86
C ASN A 345 -17.44 18.03 -7.70
N SER A 346 -17.03 17.18 -6.77
CA SER A 346 -17.69 15.88 -6.57
C SER A 346 -19.12 15.99 -6.02
N SER A 347 -20.08 15.32 -6.66
CA SER A 347 -21.46 15.27 -6.17
C SER A 347 -21.58 14.52 -4.84
N ARG A 348 -22.59 14.82 -4.01
CA ARG A 348 -22.81 14.14 -2.70
C ARG A 348 -22.85 12.60 -2.82
N ARG A 349 -23.37 12.09 -3.94
CA ARG A 349 -23.42 10.66 -4.25
C ARG A 349 -22.02 10.08 -4.45
N ILE A 350 -21.17 10.73 -5.22
CA ILE A 350 -19.78 10.34 -5.42
C ILE A 350 -19.00 10.46 -4.11
N GLN A 351 -19.17 11.56 -3.37
CA GLN A 351 -18.54 11.72 -2.06
C GLN A 351 -18.91 10.59 -1.10
N ARG A 352 -20.19 10.20 -1.05
CA ARG A 352 -20.65 9.07 -0.24
C ARG A 352 -20.01 7.76 -0.69
N ALA A 353 -19.95 7.48 -1.99
CA ALA A 353 -19.33 6.27 -2.51
C ALA A 353 -17.84 6.20 -2.13
N VAL A 354 -17.08 7.27 -2.40
CA VAL A 354 -15.66 7.39 -2.05
C VAL A 354 -15.43 7.20 -0.54
N ARG A 355 -16.27 7.82 0.31
CA ARG A 355 -16.20 7.66 1.78
C ARG A 355 -16.52 6.23 2.23
N LEU A 356 -17.49 5.56 1.60
CA LEU A 356 -17.79 4.14 1.87
C LEU A 356 -16.62 3.24 1.49
N HIS A 357 -15.92 3.54 0.39
CA HIS A 357 -14.67 2.85 0.05
C HIS A 357 -13.49 3.24 0.95
N GLY A 358 -13.67 4.09 1.96
CA GLY A 358 -12.62 4.49 2.90
C GLY A 358 -11.66 5.55 2.36
N PHE A 359 -11.96 6.19 1.23
CA PHE A 359 -11.12 7.21 0.58
C PHE A 359 -11.62 8.64 0.79
N GLY A 360 -12.42 8.88 1.83
CA GLY A 360 -12.92 10.23 2.14
C GLY A 360 -11.82 11.28 2.27
N PHE A 361 -10.64 10.87 2.76
CA PHE A 361 -9.46 11.72 2.89
C PHE A 361 -8.95 12.30 1.56
N LEU A 362 -9.28 11.68 0.42
CA LEU A 362 -8.95 12.21 -0.91
C LEU A 362 -9.83 13.40 -1.30
N LEU A 363 -11.02 13.52 -0.69
CA LEU A 363 -11.95 14.63 -0.93
C LEU A 363 -11.70 15.78 0.04
N ASP A 364 -11.23 15.46 1.24
CA ASP A 364 -11.02 16.42 2.33
C ASP A 364 -9.65 17.13 2.23
N SER A 365 -8.79 16.76 1.28
CA SER A 365 -7.46 17.37 1.06
C SER A 365 -7.52 18.86 0.67
N ASP A 366 -8.68 19.34 0.23
CA ASP A 366 -8.94 20.77 -0.01
C ASP A 366 -9.13 21.57 1.29
N ALA A 367 -9.65 20.95 2.37
CA ALA A 367 -9.97 21.64 3.61
C ALA A 367 -8.73 21.86 4.52
N HIS A 368 -7.80 20.91 4.55
CA HIS A 368 -6.60 21.03 5.40
C HIS A 368 -5.61 22.09 4.92
N HIS A 369 -5.60 22.42 3.62
CA HIS A 369 -4.70 23.44 3.06
C HIS A 369 -5.26 24.87 3.15
N ALA A 370 -6.58 25.06 3.15
CA ALA A 370 -7.16 26.36 3.48
C ALA A 370 -6.76 26.76 4.92
N VAL A 371 -6.83 25.82 5.87
CA VAL A 371 -6.42 26.04 7.26
C VAL A 371 -4.90 26.14 7.42
N ALA A 372 -4.10 25.37 6.67
CA ALA A 372 -2.64 25.47 6.70
C ALA A 372 -2.13 26.81 6.13
N LYS A 373 -2.72 27.33 5.05
CA LYS A 373 -2.41 28.70 4.56
C LYS A 373 -2.76 29.77 5.58
N THR A 374 -3.90 29.68 6.26
CA THR A 374 -4.26 30.64 7.32
C THR A 374 -3.36 30.55 8.55
N ARG A 375 -2.82 29.36 8.87
CA ARG A 375 -1.89 29.16 10.00
C ARG A 375 -0.46 29.60 9.69
N VAL A 376 -0.01 29.50 8.44
CA VAL A 376 1.31 29.98 8.00
C VAL A 376 1.31 31.50 7.89
N LEU A 377 0.25 32.10 7.31
CA LEU A 377 0.10 33.56 7.25
C LEU A 377 0.01 34.21 8.65
N ARG A 378 -0.70 33.58 9.60
CA ARG A 378 -0.72 34.07 11.00
C ARG A 378 0.63 33.96 11.71
N ARG A 379 1.47 32.98 11.36
CA ARG A 379 2.80 32.81 11.97
C ARG A 379 3.81 33.83 11.44
N GLU A 380 3.72 34.18 10.16
CA GLU A 380 4.57 35.22 9.55
C GLU A 380 4.21 36.63 10.07
N ASP A 381 2.92 36.90 10.33
CA ASP A 381 2.47 38.15 10.97
C ASP A 381 2.90 38.25 12.44
N ASP A 382 2.86 37.14 13.20
CA ASP A 382 3.28 37.12 14.62
C ASP A 382 4.81 37.20 14.79
N GLU A 383 5.61 36.67 13.84
CA GLU A 383 7.08 36.73 13.87
C GLU A 383 7.65 38.10 13.45
N GLN A 384 6.91 38.91 12.67
CA GLN A 384 7.34 40.29 12.35
C GLN A 384 7.08 41.30 13.48
N VAL A 385 6.22 40.99 14.45
CA VAL A 385 5.92 41.87 15.59
C VAL A 385 6.87 41.64 16.78
N ALA A 386 7.59 40.52 16.81
CA ALA A 386 8.49 40.15 17.90
C ALA A 386 9.98 40.31 17.56
N SER A 387 10.42 41.52 17.22
CA SER A 387 11.85 41.89 17.21
C SER A 387 12.18 42.72 18.45
N PRO A 388 13.04 42.26 19.39
CA PRO A 388 13.36 43.01 20.59
C PRO A 388 14.34 44.15 20.28
N ALA A 389 13.83 45.37 20.32
CA ALA A 389 14.64 46.57 20.37
C ALA A 389 15.44 46.65 21.68
N ASN A 390 16.75 46.87 21.53
CA ASN A 390 17.68 47.58 22.41
C ASN A 390 17.39 47.62 23.93
N PHE A 391 18.24 46.95 24.71
CA PHE A 391 18.60 47.41 26.04
C PHE A 391 20.13 47.32 26.24
N GLN A 392 20.80 48.45 26.00
CA GLN A 392 22.05 48.81 26.67
C GLN A 392 21.71 49.39 28.04
N VAL A 393 22.29 48.89 29.14
CA VAL A 393 22.71 49.75 30.27
C VAL A 393 23.93 49.13 30.95
N SER A 394 24.98 49.95 31.04
CA SER A 394 26.23 49.73 31.74
C SER A 394 26.08 49.84 33.26
N ARG A 395 26.70 48.93 34.02
CA ARG A 395 27.77 49.15 35.02
C ARG A 395 27.97 47.93 35.89
#